data_AF-A0A178M8G0-F1
#
_entry.id   AF-A0A178M8G0-F1
#
_cell.length_a   1.000
_cell.length_b   1.000
_cell.length_c   1.000
_cell.angle_alpha   90.00
_cell.angle_beta   90.00
_cell.angle_gamma   90.00
#
_symmetry.space_group_name_H-M   'P 1'
#
loop_
_entity.id
_entity.type
_entity.pdbx_description
1 polymer ?
#
loop_
_entity_poly.entity_id
_entity_poly.type
_entity_poly.pdbx_seq_one_letter_code
_entity_poly.pdbx_strand_id
1 'polypeptide(L)' 'MMGERTVMQEALFYSFNLEQHVPADHMLRSIDRFVELSGLRPHLQPFYSSTGRPSVDPELMVRMLIIG' A
#
# COMPACT_ATOMS: atom_id res chain seq x y z
N MET A 1 29.78 -18.03 18.05
CA MET A 1 28.57 -18.88 18.03
C MET A 1 27.46 -18.15 17.32
N MET A 2 27.26 -18.45 16.05
CA MET A 2 26.04 -18.18 15.28
C MET A 2 26.10 -19.17 14.12
N GLY A 3 25.34 -20.25 14.23
CA GLY A 3 25.29 -21.28 13.19
C GLY A 3 24.52 -20.75 12.00
N GLU A 4 25.09 -20.94 10.80
CA GLU A 4 24.37 -20.81 9.55
C GLU A 4 23.07 -21.61 9.62
N ARG A 5 21.93 -20.93 9.46
CA ARG A 5 20.63 -21.56 9.27
C ARG A 5 20.07 -21.13 7.93
N THR A 6 20.58 -21.78 6.90
CA THR A 6 19.95 -21.98 5.61
C THR A 6 18.67 -22.79 5.81
N VAL A 7 17.56 -22.17 6.21
CA VAL A 7 16.21 -22.67 5.90
C VAL A 7 15.26 -21.49 5.84
N MET A 8 14.71 -21.25 4.65
CA MET A 8 13.60 -20.33 4.41
C MET A 8 12.42 -20.69 5.33
N GLN A 9 12.21 -19.94 6.41
CA GLN A 9 11.05 -20.10 7.30
C GLN A 9 9.78 -19.46 6.71
N GLU A 10 9.42 -19.80 5.47
CA GLU A 10 8.19 -19.33 4.81
C GLU A 10 6.91 -19.94 5.42
N ALA A 11 7.02 -21.02 6.20
CA ALA A 11 5.88 -21.67 6.83
C ALA A 11 5.30 -20.90 8.04
N LEU A 12 5.99 -19.86 8.53
CA LEU A 12 5.56 -19.05 9.69
C LEU A 12 5.30 -17.58 9.36
N PHE A 13 5.66 -17.14 8.15
CA PHE A 13 5.42 -15.77 7.66
C PHE A 13 4.93 -15.86 6.23
N TYR A 14 3.77 -15.25 5.95
CA TYR A 14 3.35 -15.04 4.57
C TYR A 14 4.31 -14.00 3.97
N SER A 15 5.32 -14.44 3.24
CA SER A 15 6.18 -13.55 2.48
C SER A 15 5.43 -13.10 1.22
N PHE A 16 5.28 -11.79 1.06
CA PHE A 16 4.66 -11.20 -0.12
C PHE A 16 5.58 -10.11 -0.64
N ASN A 17 5.90 -10.17 -1.93
CA ASN A 17 6.73 -9.17 -2.58
C ASN A 17 5.88 -8.40 -3.59
N LEU A 18 5.53 -7.16 -3.26
CA LEU A 18 4.77 -6.27 -4.12
C LEU A 18 5.42 -6.07 -5.50
N GLU A 19 6.75 -6.00 -5.56
CA GLU A 19 7.49 -5.79 -6.82
C GLU A 19 7.38 -6.99 -7.77
N GLN A 20 7.20 -8.19 -7.24
CA GLN A 20 6.96 -9.39 -8.06
C GLN A 20 5.54 -9.42 -8.64
N HIS A 21 4.56 -8.86 -7.93
CA HIS A 21 3.16 -8.85 -8.34
C HIS A 21 2.76 -7.61 -9.14
N VAL A 22 3.49 -6.51 -8.98
CA VAL A 22 3.27 -5.24 -9.69
C VAL A 22 4.60 -4.80 -10.34
N PRO A 23 5.02 -5.43 -11.45
CA PRO A 23 6.29 -5.10 -12.10
C PRO A 23 6.32 -3.66 -12.65
N ALA A 24 7.50 -3.17 -13.03
CA ALA A 24 7.72 -1.78 -13.44
C ALA A 24 6.87 -1.36 -14.66
N ASP A 25 6.58 -2.29 -15.56
CA ASP A 25 5.76 -2.12 -16.76
C ASP A 25 4.25 -2.34 -16.52
N HIS A 26 3.84 -2.60 -15.28
CA HIS A 26 2.45 -2.87 -14.94
C HIS A 26 1.55 -1.64 -15.17
N MET A 27 0.35 -1.87 -15.73
CA MET A 27 -0.62 -0.82 -16.05
C MET A 27 -0.97 0.07 -14.84
N LEU A 28 -1.10 -0.51 -13.64
CA LEU A 28 -1.38 0.26 -12.42
C LEU A 28 -0.29 1.28 -12.08
N ARG A 29 1.00 0.97 -12.31
CA ARG A 29 2.08 1.96 -12.15
C ARG A 29 1.99 3.07 -13.18
N SER A 30 1.51 2.75 -14.38
CA SER A 30 1.26 3.78 -15.40
C SER A 30 0.11 4.70 -15.01
N ILE A 31 -0.98 4.16 -14.46
CA ILE A 31 -2.12 4.94 -13.95
C ILE A 31 -1.69 5.80 -12.75
N ASP A 32 -0.94 5.21 -11.80
CA ASP A 32 -0.46 5.88 -10.58
C ASP A 32 0.30 7.18 -10.88
N ARG A 33 1.12 7.21 -11.94
CA ARG A 33 1.85 8.40 -12.41
C ARG A 33 0.96 9.59 -12.75
N PHE A 34 -0.30 9.36 -13.12
CA PHE A 34 -1.25 10.41 -13.49
C PHE A 34 -2.27 10.71 -12.38
N VAL A 35 -2.28 9.92 -11.30
CA VAL A 35 -3.20 10.07 -10.17
C VAL A 35 -2.48 10.78 -9.03
N GLU A 36 -2.48 12.11 -9.10
CA GLU A 36 -1.98 13.01 -8.06
C GLU A 36 -3.09 13.25 -7.02
N LEU A 37 -2.89 12.80 -5.79
CA LEU A 37 -3.87 12.88 -4.70
C LEU A 37 -3.27 13.45 -3.41
N SER A 38 -2.03 13.92 -3.41
CA SER A 38 -1.35 14.36 -2.18
C SER A 38 -2.04 15.57 -1.53
N GLY A 39 -2.71 16.41 -2.32
CA GLY A 39 -3.52 17.53 -1.83
C GLY A 39 -4.84 17.12 -1.15
N LEU A 40 -5.28 15.88 -1.31
CA LEU A 40 -6.56 15.41 -0.78
C LEU A 40 -6.52 15.28 0.76
N ARG A 41 -5.41 14.76 1.30
CA ARG A 41 -5.27 14.48 2.73
C ARG A 41 -5.40 15.73 3.62
N PRO A 42 -4.76 16.88 3.31
CA PRO A 42 -4.97 18.12 4.05
C PRO A 42 -6.42 18.60 4.05
N HIS A 43 -7.14 18.45 2.93
CA HIS A 43 -8.54 18.87 2.83
C HIS A 43 -9.49 17.97 3.62
N LEU A 44 -9.15 16.69 3.75
CA LEU A 44 -9.98 15.73 4.47
C LEU A 44 -9.60 15.57 5.94
N GLN A 45 -8.43 16.07 6.35
CA GLN A 45 -7.94 16.05 7.73
C GLN A 45 -9.00 16.41 8.78
N PRO A 46 -9.81 17.48 8.62
CA PRO A 46 -10.79 17.88 9.63
C PRO A 46 -11.92 16.87 9.84
N PHE A 47 -12.17 15.98 8.88
CA PHE A 47 -13.24 14.99 8.97
C PHE A 47 -12.79 13.67 9.62
N TYR A 48 -11.49 13.51 9.89
CA TYR A 48 -10.99 12.33 10.58
C TYR A 48 -11.24 12.41 12.09
N SER A 49 -11.59 11.26 12.66
CA SER A 49 -11.68 11.12 14.11
C SER A 49 -10.30 11.32 14.73
N SER A 50 -10.21 12.20 15.73
CA SER A 50 -9.01 12.39 16.55
C SER A 50 -8.79 11.27 17.58
N THR A 51 -9.80 10.41 17.78
CA THR A 51 -9.81 9.34 18.80
C THR A 51 -10.12 7.95 18.22
N GLY A 52 -10.16 7.82 16.89
CA GLY A 52 -10.60 6.60 16.19
C GLY A 52 -9.50 5.61 15.80
N ARG A 53 -9.91 4.41 15.35
CA ARG A 53 -9.03 3.50 14.60
C ARG A 53 -8.52 4.23 13.34
N PRO A 54 -7.26 4.02 12.89
CA PRO A 54 -6.81 4.55 11.62
C PRO A 54 -7.80 4.14 10.52
N SER A 55 -8.63 5.08 10.09
CA SER A 55 -9.57 4.87 8.98
C SER A 55 -8.77 4.70 7.69
N VAL A 56 -9.35 4.01 6.71
CA VAL A 56 -8.77 3.87 5.38
C VAL A 56 -8.37 5.26 4.86
N ASP A 57 -7.14 5.39 4.38
CA ASP A 57 -6.65 6.64 3.81
C ASP A 57 -7.57 7.04 2.64
N PRO A 58 -8.06 8.28 2.60
CA PRO A 58 -9.01 8.68 1.56
C PRO A 58 -8.39 8.60 0.16
N GLU A 59 -7.07 8.79 0.05
CA GLU A 59 -6.34 8.56 -1.18
C GLU A 59 -6.49 7.10 -1.64
N LEU A 60 -6.35 6.15 -0.70
CA LEU A 60 -6.54 4.74 -0.98
C LEU A 60 -7.98 4.43 -1.40
N MET A 61 -8.98 5.04 -0.77
CA MET A 61 -10.38 4.90 -1.19
C MET A 61 -10.60 5.39 -2.62
N VAL A 62 -10.07 6.56 -2.97
CA VAL A 62 -10.18 7.11 -4.33
C VAL A 62 -9.43 6.23 -5.34
N ARG A 63 -8.23 5.73 -5.01
CA ARG A 63 -7.48 4.81 -5.86
C ARG A 63 -8.25 3.51 -6.11
N MET A 64 -8.91 2.95 -5.09
CA MET A 64 -9.78 1.77 -5.23
C MET A 64 -10.96 2.04 -6.18
N LEU A 65 -11.61 3.21 -6.07
CA LEU A 65 -12.72 3.58 -6.95
C LEU A 65 -12.30 3.79 -8.43
N ILE A 66 -11.09 4.29 -8.67
CA ILE A 66 -10.57 4.51 -10.04
C ILE A 66 -10.27 3.18 -10.73
N ILE A 67 -9.75 2.20 -9.98
CA ILE A 67 -9.28 0.93 -10.53
C ILE A 67 -10.42 -0.10 -10.66
N GLY A 68 -11.41 -0.05 -9.76
CA GLY A 68 -12.54 -0.98 -9.72
C GLY A 68 -12.30 -2.21 -8.88
#